data_AF-A0A7R9FB01-F1
#
_entry.id   AF-A0A7R9FB01-F1
#
_cell.length_a   1.000
_cell.length_b   1.000
_cell.length_c   1.000
_cell.angle_alpha   90.00
_cell.angle_beta   90.00
_cell.angle_gamma   90.00
#
_symmetry.space_group_name_H-M   'P 1'
#
loop_
_entity.id
_entity.type
_entity.pdbx_description
1 polymer ?
#
loop_
_entity_poly.entity_id
_entity_poly.type
_entity_poly.pdbx_seq_one_letter_code
_entity_poly.pdbx_strand_id
1 'polypeptide(L)'
;MKLLFNKDPESMKIPSNYRFALTGKSWQLLKEHFPEVLQRVVVKGVVFARMSSDQKQQLVQEFQEMGYYVAMCGDGANDCGALKAAHAGISLSEAESSVASPFTSRDPNISCVPIVIREGRAALSTSFGIFKFMLYPWYHPFKYDSLTSYACYENYAVFCVSLFQYITLAVVFSEGAPYRKPIYTNKTLTISLMAMTVTSIYITVYPAQWVIRWLELQVAEGYGFRIITVALGFAGFFLGIFLERFFIKYALLSKFPKLSSGPKIKYERLKEELVYHSDWPPITSKLPNMLPTPASEIPPEISTEIQFQISNEIEGRCIGGVENESFEIDEINNTKL
;
A
#
# COMPACT_ATOMS: atom_id res chain seq x y z
N MET A 1 20.38 22.01 -15.90
CA MET A 1 19.70 23.32 -15.91
C MET A 1 20.65 24.33 -15.28
N LYS A 2 21.35 25.11 -16.11
CA LYS A 2 22.35 26.11 -15.69
C LYS A 2 21.63 27.46 -15.73
N LEU A 3 20.98 27.83 -14.63
CA LEU A 3 20.29 29.12 -14.53
C LEU A 3 21.35 30.19 -14.23
N LEU A 4 21.97 30.69 -15.29
CA LEU A 4 22.74 31.92 -15.27
C LEU A 4 21.73 33.07 -15.37
N PHE A 5 21.38 33.67 -14.23
CA PHE A 5 20.72 34.96 -14.23
C PHE A 5 21.77 36.03 -14.56
N ASN A 6 21.47 36.76 -15.62
CA ASN A 6 22.31 37.74 -16.27
C ASN A 6 22.52 38.96 -15.36
N LYS A 7 23.78 39.35 -15.14
CA LYS A 7 24.15 40.69 -14.67
C LYS A 7 25.57 40.94 -15.19
N ASP A 8 25.66 41.36 -16.45
CA ASP A 8 26.90 41.89 -17.01
C ASP A 8 27.00 43.39 -16.70
N PRO A 9 27.97 43.84 -15.89
CA PRO A 9 28.60 45.12 -16.09
C PRO A 9 29.88 44.89 -16.89
N GLU A 10 29.92 45.46 -18.09
CA GLU A 10 31.10 45.49 -18.95
C GLU A 10 32.37 45.87 -18.18
N SER A 11 33.35 44.98 -18.16
CA SER A 11 34.80 45.32 -18.13
C SER A 11 35.65 44.06 -17.92
N MET A 12 36.60 43.89 -18.85
CA MET A 12 37.67 42.90 -18.92
C MET A 12 37.23 41.47 -19.31
N LYS A 13 37.30 41.19 -20.62
CA LYS A 13 37.23 39.83 -21.19
C LYS A 13 38.49 39.05 -20.77
N ILE A 14 38.48 38.53 -19.54
CA ILE A 14 39.43 37.49 -19.10
C ILE A 14 39.16 36.26 -19.97
N PRO A 15 40.17 35.62 -20.58
CA PRO A 15 39.94 34.45 -21.43
C PRO A 15 39.15 33.39 -20.65
N SER A 16 38.13 32.83 -21.29
CA SER A 16 37.07 32.03 -20.66
C SER A 16 37.52 30.72 -20.00
N ASN A 17 38.82 30.39 -20.05
CA ASN A 17 39.38 29.10 -19.63
C ASN A 17 40.23 29.12 -18.36
N TYR A 18 40.36 30.25 -17.67
CA TYR A 18 41.09 30.26 -16.39
C TYR A 18 40.16 30.01 -15.20
N ARG A 19 40.64 29.19 -14.26
CA ARG A 19 40.02 28.92 -12.96
C ARG A 19 40.95 29.42 -11.88
N PHE A 20 40.41 30.07 -10.84
CA PHE A 20 41.25 30.59 -9.77
C PHE A 20 41.44 29.53 -8.67
N ALA A 21 42.66 29.50 -8.12
CA ALA A 21 42.99 28.83 -6.88
C ALA A 21 43.55 29.88 -5.92
N LEU A 22 42.89 30.08 -4.78
CA LEU A 22 43.25 31.11 -3.80
C LEU A 22 43.71 30.48 -2.49
N THR A 23 44.60 31.20 -1.81
CA THR A 23 45.00 30.86 -0.43
C THR A 23 44.26 31.75 0.56
N GLY A 24 44.16 31.34 1.83
CA GLY A 24 43.56 32.16 2.89
C GLY A 24 44.18 33.55 3.05
N LYS A 25 45.49 33.71 2.82
CA LYS A 25 46.14 35.03 2.83
C LYS A 25 45.67 35.90 1.66
N SER A 26 45.59 35.31 0.46
CA SER A 26 45.09 36.00 -0.74
C SER A 26 43.62 36.38 -0.58
N TRP A 27 42.81 35.50 0.02
CA TRP A 27 41.40 35.76 0.33
C TRP A 27 41.24 37.01 1.21
N GLN A 28 42.00 37.07 2.30
CA GLN A 28 41.94 38.20 3.23
C GLN A 28 42.33 39.52 2.54
N LEU A 29 43.45 39.53 1.82
CA LEU A 29 43.89 40.72 1.08
C LEU A 29 42.86 41.17 0.05
N LEU A 30 42.24 40.21 -0.66
CA LEU A 30 41.25 40.50 -1.69
C LEU A 30 39.96 41.06 -1.10
N LYS A 31 39.53 40.53 0.06
CA LYS A 31 38.36 41.03 0.78
C LYS A 31 38.59 42.44 1.37
N GLU A 32 39.79 42.72 1.87
CA GLU A 32 40.13 44.01 2.48
C GLU A 32 40.37 45.12 1.44
N HIS A 33 41.08 44.82 0.35
CA HIS A 33 41.57 45.83 -0.58
C HIS A 33 40.80 45.90 -1.90
N PHE A 34 40.11 44.82 -2.29
CA PHE A 34 39.44 44.74 -3.59
C PHE A 34 38.05 44.04 -3.49
N PRO A 35 37.13 44.56 -2.66
CA PRO A 35 35.80 43.96 -2.49
C PRO A 35 34.99 43.90 -3.78
N GLU A 36 35.20 44.84 -4.71
CA GLU A 36 34.47 44.89 -5.98
C GLU A 36 34.76 43.71 -6.93
N VAL A 37 35.94 43.08 -6.83
CA VAL A 37 36.28 41.90 -7.65
C VAL A 37 36.05 40.58 -6.92
N LEU A 38 35.81 40.61 -5.60
CA LEU A 38 35.64 39.41 -4.76
C LEU A 38 34.60 38.45 -5.32
N GLN A 39 33.40 38.94 -5.63
CA GLN A 39 32.32 38.12 -6.16
C GLN A 39 32.69 37.45 -7.50
N ARG A 40 33.37 38.17 -8.40
CA ARG A 40 33.83 37.60 -9.68
C ARG A 40 34.86 36.50 -9.48
N VAL A 41 35.77 36.71 -8.52
CA VAL A 41 36.81 35.73 -8.16
C VAL A 41 36.19 34.51 -7.49
N VAL A 42 35.22 34.68 -6.59
CA VAL A 42 34.50 33.59 -5.92
C VAL A 42 33.79 32.68 -6.93
N VAL A 43 33.06 33.25 -7.90
CA VAL A 43 32.33 32.49 -8.93
C VAL A 43 33.27 31.71 -9.87
N LYS A 44 34.46 32.25 -10.15
CA LYS A 44 35.47 31.60 -11.00
C LYS A 44 36.47 30.73 -10.24
N GLY A 45 36.49 30.84 -8.90
CA GLY A 45 37.31 30.08 -8.00
C GLY A 45 36.88 28.62 -7.92
N VAL A 46 37.84 27.71 -8.00
CA VAL A 46 37.61 26.26 -7.90
C VAL A 46 38.25 25.70 -6.63
N VAL A 47 39.37 26.28 -6.20
CA VAL A 47 40.12 25.80 -5.03
C VAL A 47 40.39 26.97 -4.08
N PHE A 48 39.99 26.79 -2.82
CA PHE A 48 40.32 27.71 -1.73
C PHE A 48 41.11 26.92 -0.70
N ALA A 49 42.43 27.10 -0.69
CA ALA A 49 43.36 26.32 0.11
C ALA A 49 43.86 27.09 1.32
N ARG A 50 44.27 26.37 2.38
CA ARG A 50 44.85 26.97 3.61
C ARG A 50 43.96 28.08 4.21
N MET A 51 42.65 27.86 4.19
CA MET A 51 41.65 28.75 4.78
C MET A 51 41.51 28.45 6.27
N SER A 52 41.36 29.49 7.10
CA SER A 52 40.91 29.32 8.49
C SER A 52 39.43 28.92 8.54
N SER A 53 38.96 28.45 9.70
CA SER A 53 37.55 28.10 9.91
C SER A 53 36.61 29.26 9.55
N ASP A 54 36.92 30.46 10.05
CA ASP A 54 36.14 31.67 9.76
C ASP A 54 36.13 32.03 8.28
N GLN A 55 37.26 31.84 7.58
CA GLN A 55 37.36 32.12 6.15
C GLN A 55 36.50 31.17 5.32
N LYS A 56 36.37 29.89 5.72
CA LYS A 56 35.46 28.95 5.06
C LYS A 56 34.00 29.39 5.23
N GLN A 57 33.63 29.83 6.44
CA GLN A 57 32.30 30.35 6.72
C GLN A 57 32.00 31.61 5.90
N GLN A 58 32.96 32.55 5.84
CA GLN A 58 32.84 33.74 5.00
C GLN A 58 32.63 33.36 3.53
N LEU A 59 33.40 32.41 2.99
CA LEU A 59 33.23 31.96 1.61
C LEU A 59 31.82 31.43 1.33
N VAL A 60 31.24 30.65 2.25
CA VAL A 60 29.85 30.18 2.14
C VAL A 60 28.88 31.37 2.10
N GLN A 61 29.07 32.36 2.98
CA GLN A 61 28.23 33.56 3.03
C GLN A 61 28.32 34.39 1.76
N GLU A 62 29.51 34.57 1.17
CA GLU A 62 29.66 35.29 -0.11
C GLU A 62 28.86 34.60 -1.24
N PHE A 63 28.85 33.26 -1.28
CA PHE A 63 28.00 32.54 -2.22
C PHE A 63 26.51 32.76 -1.97
N GLN A 64 26.08 32.82 -0.70
CA GLN A 64 24.68 33.07 -0.32
C GLN A 64 24.24 34.50 -0.65
N GLU A 65 25.11 35.50 -0.40
CA GLU A 65 24.84 36.91 -0.73
C GLU A 65 24.67 37.13 -2.24
N MET A 66 25.36 36.32 -3.06
CA MET A 66 25.16 36.29 -4.51
C MET A 66 23.89 35.55 -4.96
N GLY A 67 23.10 35.01 -4.03
CA GLY A 67 21.85 34.29 -4.32
C GLY A 67 22.03 32.82 -4.72
N TYR A 68 23.21 32.23 -4.49
CA TYR A 68 23.40 30.80 -4.71
C TYR A 68 22.91 29.99 -3.50
N TYR A 69 22.30 28.84 -3.78
CA TYR A 69 22.10 27.81 -2.78
C TYR A 69 23.39 27.02 -2.61
N VAL A 70 23.85 26.91 -1.37
CA VAL A 70 25.17 26.37 -1.01
C VAL A 70 24.97 25.16 -0.13
N ALA A 71 25.54 24.03 -0.56
CA ALA A 71 25.72 22.87 0.27
C ALA A 71 27.19 22.74 0.62
N MET A 72 27.49 22.35 1.85
CA MET A 72 28.87 22.12 2.31
C MET A 72 28.98 20.74 2.92
N CYS A 73 30.05 20.03 2.61
CA CYS A 73 30.41 18.78 3.26
C CYS A 73 31.76 18.93 3.97
N GLY A 74 31.88 18.34 5.16
CA GLY A 74 33.10 18.38 5.96
C GLY A 74 33.05 17.32 7.07
N ASP A 75 34.20 17.01 7.63
CA ASP A 75 34.40 15.95 8.62
C ASP A 75 35.06 16.44 9.92
N GLY A 76 35.56 17.68 9.93
CA GLY A 76 36.34 18.23 11.04
C GLY A 76 35.69 19.45 11.72
N ALA A 77 36.17 19.76 12.92
CA ALA A 77 35.75 20.93 13.71
C ALA A 77 35.95 22.27 12.98
N ASN A 78 36.96 22.32 12.10
CA ASN A 78 37.27 23.49 11.27
C ASN A 78 36.22 23.78 10.18
N ASP A 79 35.27 22.87 9.95
CA ASP A 79 34.19 23.03 8.99
C ASP A 79 32.86 23.39 9.66
N CYS A 80 32.75 23.29 10.99
CA CYS A 80 31.50 23.48 11.73
C CYS A 80 30.81 24.82 11.44
N GLY A 81 31.58 25.93 11.43
CA GLY A 81 31.02 27.26 11.15
C GLY A 81 30.43 27.36 9.75
N ALA A 82 31.08 26.72 8.79
CA ALA A 82 30.68 26.76 7.39
C ALA A 82 29.58 25.74 7.05
N LEU A 83 29.58 24.56 7.70
CA LEU A 83 28.50 23.57 7.67
C LEU A 83 27.18 24.18 8.20
N LYS A 84 27.27 24.93 9.30
CA LYS A 84 26.11 25.61 9.90
C LYS A 84 25.62 26.79 9.08
N ALA A 85 26.52 27.51 8.43
CA ALA A 85 26.16 28.63 7.56
C ALA A 85 25.51 28.18 6.25
N ALA A 86 25.91 27.02 5.71
CA ALA A 86 25.37 26.50 4.45
C ALA A 86 23.86 26.20 4.52
N HIS A 87 23.18 26.31 3.39
CA HIS A 87 21.76 25.92 3.28
C HIS A 87 21.55 24.42 3.53
N ALA A 88 22.55 23.60 3.17
CA ALA A 88 22.59 22.19 3.48
C ALA A 88 24.01 21.79 3.92
N GLY A 89 24.24 21.68 5.22
CA GLY A 89 25.45 21.10 5.79
C GLY A 89 25.38 19.58 5.85
N ILE A 90 26.46 18.90 5.45
CA ILE A 90 26.61 17.44 5.51
C ILE A 90 27.90 17.08 6.25
N SER A 91 27.76 16.53 7.45
CA SER A 91 28.89 15.95 8.19
C SER A 91 29.21 14.58 7.63
N LEU A 92 30.48 14.31 7.33
CA LEU A 92 30.97 12.99 6.87
C LEU A 92 31.54 12.14 8.02
N SER A 93 31.41 12.61 9.25
CA SER A 93 31.86 11.91 10.45
C SER A 93 30.81 12.05 11.56
N GLU A 94 30.78 11.10 12.49
CA GLU A 94 29.98 11.16 13.72
C GLU A 94 30.64 12.03 14.81
N ALA A 95 31.82 12.60 14.53
CA ALA A 95 32.58 13.44 15.45
C ALA A 95 31.96 14.85 15.60
N GLU A 96 32.73 15.81 16.11
CA GLU A 96 32.30 17.18 16.47
C GLU A 96 31.51 17.93 15.37
N SER A 97 31.73 17.62 14.08
CA SER A 97 31.01 18.24 12.96
C SER A 97 29.55 17.80 12.83
N SER A 98 29.17 16.66 13.40
CA SER A 98 27.78 16.16 13.38
C SER A 98 26.82 17.06 14.17
N VAL A 99 27.30 17.74 15.21
CA VAL A 99 26.49 18.64 16.05
C VAL A 99 26.13 19.93 15.29
N ALA A 100 27.00 20.36 14.38
CA ALA A 100 26.79 21.59 13.62
C ALA A 100 25.95 21.39 12.34
N SER A 101 25.80 20.15 11.89
CA SER A 101 25.28 19.80 10.58
C SER A 101 23.86 19.21 10.66
N PRO A 102 22.91 19.63 9.80
CA PRO A 102 21.58 19.03 9.76
C PRO A 102 21.58 17.59 9.20
N PHE A 103 22.56 17.24 8.36
CA PHE A 103 22.73 15.89 7.83
C PHE A 103 24.05 15.28 8.30
N THR A 104 24.04 14.04 8.76
CA THR A 104 25.25 13.31 9.16
C THR A 104 25.30 11.97 8.43
N SER A 105 26.39 11.75 7.70
CA SER A 105 26.68 10.47 7.06
C SER A 105 27.51 9.58 7.98
N ARG A 106 27.18 8.30 8.00
CA ARG A 106 27.96 7.28 8.73
C ARG A 106 29.21 6.86 7.98
N ASP A 107 29.16 6.92 6.65
CA ASP A 107 30.29 6.57 5.81
C ASP A 107 31.13 7.84 5.54
N PRO A 108 32.46 7.80 5.70
CA PRO A 108 33.33 8.94 5.45
C PRO A 108 33.58 9.16 3.95
N ASN A 109 32.52 9.10 3.15
CA ASN A 109 32.55 9.28 1.70
C ASN A 109 31.54 10.35 1.25
N ILE A 110 31.82 10.97 0.11
CA ILE A 110 30.92 11.99 -0.48
C ILE A 110 29.75 11.36 -1.27
N SER A 111 29.60 10.03 -1.26
CA SER A 111 28.53 9.33 -1.99
C SER A 111 27.15 9.65 -1.44
N CYS A 112 27.06 10.13 -0.20
CA CYS A 112 25.82 10.62 0.40
C CYS A 112 25.28 11.90 -0.28
N VAL A 113 26.14 12.76 -0.83
CA VAL A 113 25.75 14.04 -1.44
C VAL A 113 24.74 13.88 -2.58
N PRO A 114 24.98 13.05 -3.62
CA PRO A 114 23.99 12.85 -4.68
C PRO A 114 22.70 12.20 -4.18
N ILE A 115 22.75 11.38 -3.12
CA ILE A 115 21.56 10.78 -2.50
C ILE A 115 20.72 11.87 -1.85
N VAL A 116 21.32 12.73 -1.02
CA VAL A 116 20.62 13.86 -0.38
C VAL A 116 19.99 14.78 -1.42
N ILE A 117 20.69 15.08 -2.52
CA ILE A 117 20.12 15.88 -3.62
C ILE A 117 18.93 15.17 -4.27
N ARG A 118 19.02 13.86 -4.51
CA ARG A 118 17.94 13.07 -5.11
C ARG A 118 16.70 13.07 -4.22
N GLU A 119 16.86 12.77 -2.93
CA GLU A 119 15.75 12.75 -1.97
C GLU A 119 15.17 14.15 -1.76
N GLY A 120 16.01 15.20 -1.72
CA GLY A 120 15.55 16.59 -1.65
C GLY A 120 14.69 16.99 -2.85
N ARG A 121 15.03 16.55 -4.06
CA ARG A 121 14.20 16.77 -5.27
C ARG A 121 12.86 16.02 -5.20
N ALA A 122 12.87 14.78 -4.71
CA ALA A 122 11.65 14.01 -4.53
C ALA A 122 10.73 14.66 -3.49
N ALA A 123 11.28 15.04 -2.33
CA ALA A 123 10.56 15.73 -1.27
C ALA A 123 9.94 17.04 -1.76
N LEU A 124 10.70 17.86 -2.51
CA LEU A 124 10.18 19.11 -3.07
C LEU A 124 8.99 18.87 -4.02
N SER A 125 9.11 17.87 -4.91
CA SER A 125 8.04 17.52 -5.84
C SER A 125 6.78 17.07 -5.09
N THR A 126 6.93 16.26 -4.05
CA THR A 126 5.82 15.79 -3.23
C THR A 126 5.16 16.95 -2.48
N SER A 127 5.94 17.83 -1.85
CA SER A 127 5.41 19.01 -1.14
C SER A 127 4.61 19.92 -2.06
N PHE A 128 5.11 20.23 -3.27
CA PHE A 128 4.34 20.99 -4.26
C PHE A 128 3.06 20.26 -4.69
N GLY A 129 3.12 18.93 -4.84
CA GLY A 129 1.95 18.11 -5.13
C GLY A 129 0.88 18.23 -4.04
N ILE A 130 1.28 18.17 -2.78
CA ILE A 130 0.40 18.32 -1.62
C ILE A 130 -0.18 19.75 -1.55
N PHE A 131 0.63 20.79 -1.72
CA PHE A 131 0.13 22.16 -1.75
C PHE A 131 -0.88 22.36 -2.87
N LYS A 132 -0.60 21.86 -4.08
CA LYS A 132 -1.55 21.91 -5.20
C LYS A 132 -2.85 21.18 -4.87
N PHE A 133 -2.76 20.04 -4.19
CA PHE A 133 -3.92 19.28 -3.75
C PHE A 133 -4.79 20.07 -2.75
N MET A 134 -4.15 20.73 -1.78
CA MET A 134 -4.83 21.56 -0.78
C MET A 134 -5.52 22.79 -1.36
N LEU A 135 -5.10 23.26 -2.54
CA LEU A 135 -5.70 24.41 -3.23
C LEU A 135 -7.00 24.07 -3.98
N TYR A 136 -7.37 22.79 -4.12
CA TYR A 136 -8.61 22.45 -4.81
C TYR A 136 -9.85 22.87 -4.00
N PRO A 137 -10.93 23.39 -4.64
CA PRO A 137 -12.13 23.86 -3.93
C PRO A 137 -12.86 22.80 -3.10
N TRP A 138 -12.72 21.53 -3.47
CA TRP A 138 -13.33 20.40 -2.78
C TRP A 138 -12.46 19.87 -1.63
N TYR A 139 -11.21 20.34 -1.51
CA TYR A 139 -10.34 19.93 -0.41
C TYR A 139 -10.82 20.61 0.87
N HIS A 140 -11.14 19.79 1.87
CA HIS A 140 -11.41 20.25 3.22
C HIS A 140 -10.31 19.73 4.15
N PRO A 141 -9.60 20.62 4.87
CA PRO A 141 -8.60 20.16 5.83
C PRO A 141 -9.28 19.32 6.91
N PHE A 142 -8.57 18.30 7.37
CA PHE A 142 -9.04 17.46 8.47
C PHE A 142 -9.34 18.33 9.70
N LYS A 143 -10.56 18.21 10.22
CA LYS A 143 -10.99 18.86 11.46
C LYS A 143 -11.17 17.77 12.50
N TYR A 144 -10.38 17.84 13.55
CA TYR A 144 -10.52 16.93 14.68
C TYR A 144 -11.82 17.26 15.44
N ASP A 145 -12.70 16.26 15.58
CA ASP A 145 -14.02 16.42 16.23
C ASP A 145 -14.06 15.66 17.57
N SER A 146 -13.67 14.37 17.58
CA SER A 146 -13.56 13.56 18.80
C SER A 146 -12.75 12.27 18.53
N LEU A 147 -12.32 11.57 19.60
CA LEU A 147 -11.60 10.28 19.50
C LEU A 147 -12.45 9.14 18.89
N THR A 148 -13.76 9.33 18.75
CA THR A 148 -14.71 8.26 18.39
C THR A 148 -15.47 8.52 17.08
N SER A 149 -15.17 9.59 16.35
CA SER A 149 -15.85 9.91 15.10
C SER A 149 -15.21 9.17 13.92
N TYR A 150 -15.94 8.19 13.36
CA TYR A 150 -15.51 7.40 12.19
C TYR A 150 -16.03 7.94 10.85
N ALA A 151 -16.78 9.05 10.89
CA ALA A 151 -17.39 9.65 9.71
C ALA A 151 -16.33 10.38 8.88
N CYS A 152 -15.95 9.78 7.75
CA CYS A 152 -15.10 10.42 6.74
C CYS A 152 -15.52 10.04 5.33
N TYR A 153 -15.21 10.90 4.35
CA TYR A 153 -15.51 10.63 2.94
C TYR A 153 -14.81 9.38 2.40
N GLU A 154 -13.64 9.04 2.92
CA GLU A 154 -12.89 7.84 2.55
C GLU A 154 -13.61 6.57 3.01
N ASN A 155 -14.07 6.53 4.26
CA ASN A 155 -14.84 5.42 4.80
C ASN A 155 -16.14 5.22 4.00
N TYR A 156 -16.86 6.29 3.68
CA TYR A 156 -18.04 6.23 2.81
C TYR A 156 -17.71 5.63 1.43
N ALA A 157 -16.60 6.05 0.80
CA ALA A 157 -16.19 5.55 -0.51
C ALA A 157 -15.83 4.05 -0.47
N VAL A 158 -15.03 3.63 0.51
CA VAL A 158 -14.62 2.23 0.70
C VAL A 158 -15.85 1.36 0.97
N PHE A 159 -16.74 1.78 1.86
CA PHE A 159 -18.00 1.09 2.14
C PHE A 159 -18.85 0.89 0.86
N CYS A 160 -19.09 1.96 0.10
CA CYS A 160 -19.91 1.88 -1.12
C CYS A 160 -19.30 0.94 -2.17
N VAL A 161 -17.98 1.02 -2.40
CA VAL A 161 -17.29 0.14 -3.35
C VAL A 161 -17.36 -1.32 -2.88
N SER A 162 -17.21 -1.56 -1.57
CA SER A 162 -17.21 -2.90 -0.99
C SER A 162 -18.56 -3.61 -1.14
N LEU A 163 -19.68 -2.87 -1.03
CA LEU A 163 -21.03 -3.40 -1.28
C LEU A 163 -21.13 -4.05 -2.67
N PHE A 164 -20.61 -3.38 -3.71
CA PHE A 164 -20.60 -3.93 -5.07
C PHE A 164 -19.59 -5.06 -5.25
N GLN A 165 -18.45 -5.00 -4.56
CA GLN A 165 -17.44 -6.07 -4.61
C GLN A 165 -17.97 -7.38 -4.04
N TYR A 166 -18.67 -7.37 -2.90
CA TYR A 166 -19.24 -8.59 -2.33
C TYR A 166 -20.31 -9.23 -3.22
N ILE A 167 -21.16 -8.42 -3.86
CA ILE A 167 -22.13 -8.91 -4.85
C ILE A 167 -21.42 -9.52 -6.05
N THR A 168 -20.37 -8.85 -6.54
CA THR A 168 -19.54 -9.35 -7.65
C THR A 168 -18.91 -10.70 -7.29
N LEU A 169 -18.33 -10.81 -6.09
CA LEU A 169 -17.71 -12.03 -5.59
C LEU A 169 -18.70 -13.19 -5.54
N ALA A 170 -19.90 -12.94 -5.01
CA ALA A 170 -20.96 -13.93 -4.93
C ALA A 170 -21.38 -14.43 -6.32
N VAL A 171 -21.46 -13.55 -7.33
CA VAL A 171 -21.82 -13.92 -8.71
C VAL A 171 -20.67 -14.66 -9.41
N VAL A 172 -19.45 -14.15 -9.30
CA VAL A 172 -18.26 -14.70 -9.98
C VAL A 172 -17.94 -16.10 -9.47
N PHE A 173 -18.05 -16.37 -8.16
CA PHE A 173 -17.77 -17.70 -7.62
C PHE A 173 -18.95 -18.68 -7.63
N SER A 174 -20.17 -18.22 -7.92
CA SER A 174 -21.35 -19.09 -8.03
C SER A 174 -21.49 -19.74 -9.40
N GLU A 175 -20.37 -20.11 -10.04
CA GLU A 175 -20.42 -20.74 -11.35
C GLU A 175 -21.11 -22.11 -11.31
N GLY A 176 -21.99 -22.33 -12.30
CA GLY A 176 -22.79 -23.56 -12.39
C GLY A 176 -22.04 -24.74 -13.01
N ALA A 177 -21.54 -24.59 -14.24
CA ALA A 177 -21.01 -25.73 -14.98
C ALA A 177 -19.61 -26.16 -14.50
N PRO A 178 -19.25 -27.47 -14.53
CA PRO A 178 -20.02 -28.59 -15.09
C PRO A 178 -20.90 -29.36 -14.08
N TYR A 179 -20.73 -29.13 -12.78
CA TYR A 179 -21.33 -29.95 -11.71
C TYR A 179 -22.65 -29.40 -11.13
N ARG A 180 -23.01 -28.15 -11.43
CA ARG A 180 -24.19 -27.45 -10.91
C ARG A 180 -24.95 -26.73 -12.04
N LYS A 181 -26.22 -26.42 -11.79
CA LYS A 181 -27.02 -25.59 -12.71
C LYS A 181 -26.62 -24.12 -12.58
N PRO A 182 -26.80 -23.30 -13.63
CA PRO A 182 -26.47 -21.88 -13.58
C PRO A 182 -27.26 -21.13 -12.50
N ILE A 183 -26.69 -20.04 -11.99
CA ILE A 183 -27.17 -19.29 -10.82
C ILE A 183 -28.65 -18.89 -10.89
N TYR A 184 -29.16 -18.55 -12.07
CA TYR A 184 -30.56 -18.14 -12.31
C TYR A 184 -31.59 -19.25 -12.04
N THR A 185 -31.15 -20.51 -11.95
CA THR A 185 -32.04 -21.64 -11.60
C THR A 185 -32.48 -21.53 -10.14
N ASN A 186 -31.63 -21.00 -9.26
CA ASN A 186 -31.98 -20.72 -7.88
C ASN A 186 -32.65 -19.35 -7.80
N LYS A 187 -33.99 -19.35 -7.85
CA LYS A 187 -34.78 -18.12 -7.78
C LYS A 187 -34.54 -17.33 -6.49
N THR A 188 -34.38 -18.02 -5.35
CA THR A 188 -34.16 -17.37 -4.05
C THR A 188 -32.85 -16.59 -4.05
N LEU A 189 -31.75 -17.20 -4.51
CA LEU A 189 -30.45 -16.53 -4.62
C LEU A 189 -30.46 -15.40 -5.65
N THR A 190 -31.16 -15.60 -6.77
CA THR A 190 -31.23 -14.59 -7.82
C THR A 190 -32.03 -13.37 -7.39
N ILE A 191 -33.14 -13.57 -6.66
CA ILE A 191 -33.95 -12.50 -6.08
C ILE A 191 -33.16 -11.77 -4.99
N SER A 192 -32.44 -12.50 -4.13
CA SER A 192 -31.63 -11.86 -3.07
C SER A 192 -30.49 -11.02 -3.65
N LEU A 193 -29.79 -11.50 -4.69
CA LEU A 193 -28.75 -10.71 -5.37
C LEU A 193 -29.31 -9.46 -6.07
N MET A 194 -30.48 -9.57 -6.70
CA MET A 194 -31.16 -8.40 -7.27
C MET A 194 -31.56 -7.39 -6.18
N ALA A 195 -32.17 -7.86 -5.08
CA ALA A 195 -32.56 -7.00 -3.97
C ALA A 195 -31.35 -6.31 -3.32
N MET A 196 -30.25 -7.05 -3.10
CA MET A 196 -29.00 -6.49 -2.59
C MET A 196 -28.43 -5.44 -3.53
N THR A 197 -28.42 -5.70 -4.85
CA THR A 197 -27.94 -4.75 -5.86
C THR A 197 -28.75 -3.45 -5.85
N VAL A 198 -30.09 -3.55 -5.84
CA VAL A 198 -30.97 -2.38 -5.78
C VAL A 198 -30.76 -1.60 -4.49
N THR A 199 -30.63 -2.29 -3.36
CA THR A 199 -30.39 -1.67 -2.05
C THR A 199 -29.03 -0.98 -1.99
N SER A 200 -27.97 -1.60 -2.53
CA SER A 200 -26.64 -1.00 -2.62
C SER A 200 -26.64 0.26 -3.50
N ILE A 201 -27.32 0.23 -4.65
CA ILE A 201 -27.48 1.42 -5.51
C ILE A 201 -28.23 2.53 -4.75
N TYR A 202 -29.29 2.19 -4.03
CA TYR A 202 -30.05 3.15 -3.23
C TYR A 202 -29.19 3.79 -2.12
N ILE A 203 -28.46 2.98 -1.35
CA ILE A 203 -27.58 3.46 -0.27
C ILE A 203 -26.46 4.36 -0.83
N THR A 204 -25.91 4.05 -2.01
CA THR A 204 -24.85 4.87 -2.62
C THR A 204 -25.37 6.18 -3.22
N VAL A 205 -26.52 6.17 -3.93
CA VAL A 205 -27.00 7.35 -4.68
C VAL A 205 -27.78 8.32 -3.80
N TYR A 206 -28.73 7.82 -3.02
CA TYR A 206 -29.66 8.65 -2.24
C TYR A 206 -30.13 7.94 -0.96
N PRO A 207 -29.23 7.74 0.03
CA PRO A 207 -29.60 7.11 1.29
C PRO A 207 -30.53 8.03 2.09
N ALA A 208 -31.58 7.45 2.71
CA ALA A 208 -32.42 8.19 3.63
C ALA A 208 -31.64 8.63 4.89
N GLN A 209 -32.08 9.73 5.50
CA GLN A 209 -31.41 10.34 6.67
C GLN A 209 -31.21 9.37 7.86
N TRP A 210 -32.13 8.42 8.05
CA TRP A 210 -32.00 7.41 9.10
C TRP A 210 -30.88 6.40 8.81
N VAL A 211 -30.65 6.06 7.54
CA VAL A 211 -29.57 5.18 7.11
C VAL A 211 -28.22 5.86 7.32
N ILE A 212 -28.12 7.14 6.95
CA ILE A 212 -26.92 7.95 7.13
C ILE A 212 -26.52 8.01 8.61
N ARG A 213 -27.48 8.26 9.50
CA ARG A 213 -27.23 8.32 10.94
C ARG A 213 -26.89 6.95 11.53
N TRP A 214 -27.52 5.89 11.05
CA TRP A 214 -27.29 4.55 11.57
C TRP A 214 -25.93 3.98 11.14
N LEU A 215 -25.49 4.29 9.92
CA LEU A 215 -24.20 3.85 9.37
C LEU A 215 -23.08 4.90 9.51
N GLU A 216 -23.35 6.04 10.18
CA GLU A 216 -22.42 7.15 10.37
C GLU A 216 -21.73 7.62 9.06
N LEU A 217 -22.47 7.61 7.94
CA LEU A 217 -21.91 7.87 6.62
C LEU A 217 -21.74 9.36 6.34
N GLN A 218 -20.53 9.79 6.00
CA GLN A 218 -20.32 11.13 5.44
C GLN A 218 -20.52 11.12 3.92
N VAL A 219 -21.76 11.40 3.49
CA VAL A 219 -22.15 11.36 2.07
C VAL A 219 -21.58 12.57 1.33
N ALA A 220 -20.91 12.33 0.18
CA ALA A 220 -20.41 13.39 -0.69
C ALA A 220 -21.54 14.32 -1.18
N GLU A 221 -21.37 15.63 -1.08
CA GLU A 221 -22.41 16.63 -1.38
C GLU A 221 -22.90 16.59 -2.84
N GLY A 222 -22.02 16.26 -3.79
CA GLY A 222 -22.34 16.19 -5.22
C GLY A 222 -22.81 14.81 -5.71
N TYR A 223 -23.77 14.79 -6.63
CA TYR A 223 -24.21 13.55 -7.30
C TYR A 223 -23.14 12.93 -8.20
N GLY A 224 -22.19 13.72 -8.73
CA GLY A 224 -21.15 13.23 -9.63
C GLY A 224 -20.33 12.08 -9.04
N PHE A 225 -19.81 12.27 -7.82
CA PHE A 225 -19.03 11.23 -7.13
C PHE A 225 -19.85 9.96 -6.90
N ARG A 226 -21.12 10.10 -6.49
CA ARG A 226 -22.01 8.96 -6.22
C ARG A 226 -22.27 8.12 -7.46
N ILE A 227 -22.53 8.77 -8.60
CA ILE A 227 -22.73 8.08 -9.88
C ILE A 227 -21.43 7.42 -10.36
N ILE A 228 -20.28 8.07 -10.18
CA ILE A 228 -18.97 7.49 -10.51
C ILE A 228 -18.72 6.24 -9.67
N THR A 229 -19.03 6.23 -8.38
CA THR A 229 -18.87 5.05 -7.52
C THR A 229 -19.73 3.88 -7.99
N VAL A 230 -20.98 4.13 -8.38
CA VAL A 230 -21.85 3.09 -8.97
C VAL A 230 -21.27 2.58 -10.30
N ALA A 231 -20.82 3.49 -11.17
CA ALA A 231 -20.19 3.13 -12.44
C ALA A 231 -18.91 2.30 -12.24
N LEU A 232 -18.10 2.61 -11.23
CA LEU A 232 -16.92 1.82 -10.83
C LEU A 232 -17.32 0.43 -10.32
N GLY A 233 -18.40 0.33 -9.54
CA GLY A 233 -18.95 -0.97 -9.10
C GLY A 233 -19.35 -1.85 -10.28
N PHE A 234 -20.08 -1.30 -11.26
CA PHE A 234 -20.44 -2.02 -12.48
C PHE A 234 -19.22 -2.38 -13.34
N ALA A 235 -18.27 -1.45 -13.51
CA ALA A 235 -17.03 -1.74 -14.24
C ALA A 235 -16.23 -2.86 -13.58
N GLY A 236 -16.13 -2.86 -12.24
CA GLY A 236 -15.52 -3.92 -11.45
C GLY A 236 -16.22 -5.26 -11.62
N PHE A 237 -17.56 -5.27 -11.66
CA PHE A 237 -18.35 -6.47 -11.92
C PHE A 237 -18.04 -7.10 -13.27
N PHE A 238 -18.08 -6.29 -14.35
CA PHE A 238 -17.77 -6.78 -15.69
C PHE A 238 -16.31 -7.22 -15.82
N LEU A 239 -15.38 -6.50 -15.20
CA LEU A 239 -13.96 -6.88 -15.16
C LEU A 239 -13.77 -8.21 -14.42
N GLY A 240 -14.45 -8.42 -13.29
CA GLY A 240 -14.42 -9.68 -12.54
C GLY A 240 -14.90 -10.87 -13.37
N ILE A 241 -16.04 -10.71 -14.07
CA ILE A 241 -16.55 -11.74 -14.99
C ILE A 241 -15.57 -12.02 -16.13
N PHE A 242 -14.98 -10.96 -16.71
CA PHE A 242 -14.00 -11.10 -17.77
C PHE A 242 -12.75 -11.85 -17.30
N LEU A 243 -12.19 -11.48 -16.14
CA LEU A 243 -11.01 -12.15 -15.57
C LEU A 243 -11.30 -13.63 -15.29
N GLU A 244 -12.43 -13.95 -14.67
CA GLU A 244 -12.79 -15.34 -14.38
C GLU A 244 -12.96 -16.16 -15.67
N ARG A 245 -13.76 -15.66 -16.61
CA ARG A 245 -14.13 -16.43 -17.81
C ARG A 245 -13.02 -16.48 -18.85
N PHE A 246 -12.25 -15.41 -19.00
CA PHE A 246 -11.22 -15.30 -20.03
C PHE A 246 -9.84 -15.67 -19.50
N PHE A 247 -9.39 -15.12 -18.37
CA PHE A 247 -8.04 -15.39 -17.88
C PHE A 247 -7.92 -16.77 -17.23
N ILE A 248 -8.81 -17.12 -16.30
CA ILE A 248 -8.68 -18.39 -15.58
C ILE A 248 -9.05 -19.55 -16.51
N LYS A 249 -10.24 -19.52 -17.09
CA LYS A 249 -10.72 -20.64 -17.92
C LYS A 249 -10.05 -20.75 -19.28
N TYR A 250 -9.88 -19.64 -19.99
CA TYR A 250 -9.36 -19.67 -21.36
C TYR A 250 -7.84 -19.54 -21.43
N ALA A 251 -7.19 -18.69 -20.64
CA ALA A 251 -5.73 -18.52 -20.72
C ALA A 251 -4.93 -19.47 -19.81
N LEU A 252 -5.30 -19.59 -18.53
CA LEU A 252 -4.54 -20.34 -17.52
C LEU A 252 -4.73 -21.85 -17.68
N LEU A 253 -5.98 -22.33 -17.71
CA LEU A 253 -6.28 -23.77 -17.85
C LEU A 253 -5.94 -24.30 -19.26
N SER A 254 -6.00 -23.46 -20.30
CA SER A 254 -5.58 -23.85 -21.66
C SER A 254 -4.06 -23.96 -21.79
N LYS A 255 -3.27 -23.04 -21.21
CA LYS A 255 -1.80 -23.10 -21.27
C LYS A 255 -1.18 -24.10 -20.30
N PHE A 256 -1.80 -24.33 -19.14
CA PHE A 256 -1.29 -25.22 -18.11
C PHE A 256 -2.32 -26.29 -17.73
N PRO A 257 -2.64 -27.23 -18.64
CA PRO A 257 -3.65 -28.26 -18.41
C PRO A 257 -3.30 -29.21 -17.24
N LYS A 258 -2.02 -29.31 -16.86
CA LYS A 258 -1.58 -30.09 -15.69
C LYS A 258 -2.10 -29.54 -14.35
N LEU A 259 -2.44 -28.25 -14.28
CA LEU A 259 -2.98 -27.59 -13.08
C LEU A 259 -4.49 -27.82 -12.93
N SER A 260 -5.18 -28.14 -14.03
CA SER A 260 -6.61 -28.46 -14.10
C SER A 260 -6.92 -29.94 -13.85
N SER A 261 -5.91 -30.77 -13.56
CA SER A 261 -6.08 -32.19 -13.31
C SER A 261 -6.64 -32.43 -11.90
N GLY A 262 -7.85 -31.93 -11.63
CA GLY A 262 -8.73 -32.56 -10.65
C GLY A 262 -9.08 -33.98 -11.13
N PRO A 263 -9.43 -34.91 -10.22
CA PRO A 263 -9.68 -36.29 -10.61
C PRO A 263 -10.77 -36.31 -11.69
N LYS A 264 -10.53 -36.98 -12.82
CA LYS A 264 -11.60 -37.36 -13.76
C LYS A 264 -12.46 -38.39 -13.04
N ILE A 265 -13.38 -37.90 -12.21
CA ILE A 265 -14.14 -38.69 -11.24
C ILE A 265 -14.88 -39.78 -12.03
N LYS A 266 -14.79 -41.01 -11.53
CA LYS A 266 -15.51 -42.25 -11.91
C LYS A 266 -16.84 -42.09 -12.66
N TYR A 267 -17.62 -41.04 -12.41
CA TYR A 267 -18.93 -40.80 -13.00
C TYR A 267 -18.91 -40.59 -14.52
N GLU A 268 -17.88 -39.95 -15.11
CA GLU A 268 -17.83 -39.78 -16.58
C GLU A 268 -17.58 -41.13 -17.26
N ARG A 269 -16.68 -41.94 -16.66
CA ARG A 269 -16.42 -43.31 -17.10
C ARG A 269 -17.65 -44.21 -16.92
N LEU A 270 -18.36 -44.08 -15.81
CA LEU A 270 -19.66 -44.75 -15.56
C LEU A 270 -20.74 -44.31 -16.56
N LYS A 271 -20.76 -43.04 -16.96
CA LYS A 271 -21.72 -42.52 -17.94
C LYS A 271 -21.42 -43.05 -19.34
N GLU A 272 -20.15 -43.15 -19.73
CA GLU A 272 -19.73 -43.83 -20.95
C GLU A 272 -20.06 -45.34 -20.90
N GLU A 273 -19.79 -46.02 -19.78
CA GLU A 273 -20.14 -47.43 -19.56
C GLU A 273 -21.66 -47.67 -19.63
N LEU A 274 -22.49 -46.77 -19.07
CA LEU A 274 -23.95 -46.84 -19.14
C LEU A 274 -24.52 -46.61 -20.55
N VAL A 275 -23.86 -45.77 -21.36
CA VAL A 275 -24.26 -45.55 -22.76
C VAL A 275 -23.85 -46.75 -23.62
N TYR A 276 -22.75 -47.43 -23.29
CA TYR A 276 -22.26 -48.60 -24.01
C TYR A 276 -22.95 -49.92 -23.59
N HIS A 277 -23.40 -50.03 -22.34
CA HIS A 277 -24.15 -51.18 -21.83
C HIS A 277 -25.64 -50.84 -21.66
N SER A 278 -26.42 -51.11 -22.70
CA SER A 278 -27.88 -50.90 -22.73
C SER A 278 -28.67 -51.78 -21.74
N ASP A 279 -28.03 -52.82 -21.20
CA ASP A 279 -28.65 -53.84 -20.34
C ASP A 279 -28.56 -53.52 -18.84
N TRP A 280 -28.05 -52.34 -18.49
CA TRP A 280 -27.91 -51.90 -17.11
C TRP A 280 -28.96 -50.86 -16.71
N PRO A 281 -29.66 -51.02 -15.57
CA PRO A 281 -29.72 -52.21 -14.71
C PRO A 281 -30.81 -53.18 -15.20
N PRO A 282 -30.70 -54.49 -14.90
CA PRO A 282 -31.76 -55.44 -15.21
C PRO A 282 -33.04 -55.03 -14.46
N ILE A 283 -34.08 -54.63 -15.20
CA ILE A 283 -35.41 -54.34 -14.64
C ILE A 283 -35.98 -55.65 -14.13
N THR A 284 -35.63 -55.99 -12.90
CA THR A 284 -36.19 -57.15 -12.21
C THR A 284 -37.41 -56.66 -11.44
N SER A 285 -38.59 -57.16 -11.78
CA SER A 285 -39.86 -56.78 -11.11
C SER A 285 -40.00 -57.34 -9.68
N LYS A 286 -38.91 -57.82 -9.07
CA LYS A 286 -38.86 -58.36 -7.72
C LYS A 286 -37.65 -57.79 -6.99
N LEU A 287 -37.90 -57.13 -5.87
CA LEU A 287 -36.86 -56.79 -4.91
C LEU A 287 -36.17 -58.08 -4.44
N PRO A 288 -34.84 -58.09 -4.23
CA PRO A 288 -34.19 -59.26 -3.64
C PRO A 288 -34.77 -59.50 -2.25
N ASN A 289 -35.21 -60.73 -1.96
CA ASN A 289 -35.46 -61.14 -0.59
C ASN A 289 -34.12 -61.08 0.14
N MET A 290 -33.97 -60.12 1.05
CA MET A 290 -32.86 -60.12 2.00
C MET A 290 -32.93 -61.44 2.78
N LEU A 291 -31.89 -62.27 2.69
CA LEU A 291 -31.73 -63.41 3.58
C LEU A 291 -31.70 -62.88 5.02
N PRO A 292 -32.41 -63.50 5.98
CA PRO A 292 -32.20 -63.17 7.38
C PRO A 292 -30.75 -63.53 7.71
N THR A 293 -29.98 -62.55 8.16
CA THR A 293 -28.63 -62.76 8.70
C THR A 293 -28.72 -63.79 9.83
N PRO A 294 -27.89 -64.85 9.84
CA PRO A 294 -27.81 -65.72 11.01
C PRO A 294 -27.35 -64.87 12.21
N ALA A 295 -28.06 -64.96 13.33
CA ALA A 295 -27.60 -64.40 14.58
C ALA A 295 -26.37 -65.20 15.06
N SER A 296 -25.18 -64.78 14.64
CA SER A 296 -23.91 -65.22 15.23
C SER A 296 -23.32 -64.06 16.03
N GLU A 297 -23.43 -64.20 17.34
CA GLU A 297 -22.70 -63.60 18.46
C GLU A 297 -21.59 -62.58 18.10
N ILE A 298 -21.80 -61.33 18.52
CA ILE A 298 -20.75 -60.30 18.60
C ILE A 298 -20.12 -60.42 20.00
N PRO A 299 -18.78 -60.56 20.14
CA PRO A 299 -18.12 -60.51 21.44
C PRO A 299 -18.28 -59.12 22.09
N PRO A 300 -18.45 -59.02 23.42
CA PRO A 300 -18.88 -57.80 24.11
C PRO A 300 -17.84 -56.66 24.19
N GLU A 301 -16.67 -56.76 23.54
CA GLU A 301 -15.61 -55.74 23.65
C GLU A 301 -15.65 -54.64 22.57
N ILE A 302 -16.39 -54.80 21.48
CA ILE A 302 -16.38 -53.83 20.35
C ILE A 302 -17.56 -52.83 20.40
N SER A 303 -18.61 -53.14 21.17
CA SER A 303 -19.78 -52.27 21.31
C SER A 303 -19.51 -50.98 22.11
N THR A 304 -18.56 -51.00 23.03
CA THR A 304 -18.27 -49.86 23.91
C THR A 304 -17.42 -48.78 23.23
N GLU A 305 -16.52 -49.16 22.33
CA GLU A 305 -15.65 -48.21 21.60
C GLU A 305 -16.44 -47.35 20.60
N ILE A 306 -17.40 -47.97 19.90
CA ILE A 306 -18.22 -47.31 18.88
C ILE A 306 -19.24 -46.35 19.52
N GLN A 307 -19.81 -46.70 20.68
CA GLN A 307 -20.69 -45.78 21.40
C GLN A 307 -19.94 -44.58 22.01
N PHE A 308 -18.68 -44.75 22.46
CA PHE A 308 -17.88 -43.66 23.02
C PHE A 308 -17.39 -42.67 21.95
N GLN A 309 -17.07 -43.14 20.74
CA GLN A 309 -16.74 -42.24 19.62
C GLN A 309 -17.94 -41.43 19.12
N ILE A 310 -19.15 -42.04 19.05
CA ILE A 310 -20.34 -41.35 18.55
C ILE A 310 -20.84 -40.28 19.54
N SER A 311 -20.74 -40.50 20.86
CA SER A 311 -21.08 -39.45 21.84
C SER A 311 -20.12 -38.26 21.80
N ASN A 312 -18.81 -38.50 21.62
CA ASN A 312 -17.81 -37.41 21.55
C ASN A 312 -17.90 -36.58 20.26
N GLU A 313 -18.38 -37.15 19.14
CA GLU A 313 -18.61 -36.38 17.91
C GLU A 313 -19.90 -35.55 17.94
N ILE A 314 -20.89 -35.92 18.76
CA ILE A 314 -22.18 -35.22 18.87
C ILE A 314 -22.08 -34.05 19.86
N GLU A 315 -21.30 -34.16 20.95
CA GLU A 315 -21.04 -33.03 21.86
C GLU A 315 -20.07 -31.99 21.29
N GLY A 316 -19.15 -32.38 20.38
CA GLY A 316 -18.16 -31.48 19.79
C GLY A 316 -18.66 -30.57 18.65
N ARG A 317 -19.94 -30.64 18.26
CA ARG A 317 -20.51 -29.87 17.12
C ARG A 317 -21.59 -28.86 17.48
N CYS A 318 -21.99 -28.78 18.73
CA CYS A 318 -22.83 -27.71 19.23
C CYS A 318 -21.98 -26.78 20.10
N ILE A 319 -22.11 -25.47 19.88
CA ILE A 319 -21.43 -24.36 20.59
C ILE A 319 -20.08 -23.96 19.96
N GLY A 320 -20.16 -23.29 18.81
CA GLY A 320 -19.18 -22.25 18.45
C GLY A 320 -19.40 -21.06 19.38
N GLY A 321 -18.32 -20.62 20.02
CA GLY A 321 -18.32 -19.68 21.15
C GLY A 321 -18.81 -18.27 20.84
N VAL A 322 -19.35 -17.66 21.89
CA VAL A 322 -19.26 -16.23 22.15
C VAL A 322 -17.87 -15.98 22.73
N GLU A 323 -16.99 -15.31 22.00
CA GLU A 323 -15.83 -14.66 22.61
C GLU A 323 -16.22 -13.21 22.90
N ASN A 324 -16.15 -12.82 24.18
CA ASN A 324 -15.95 -11.44 24.57
C ASN A 324 -14.74 -11.41 25.50
N GLU A 325 -13.84 -10.51 25.14
CA GLU A 325 -12.57 -10.19 25.78
C GLU A 325 -12.72 -9.77 27.24
N SER A 326 -11.63 -10.00 27.99
CA SER A 326 -10.90 -8.99 28.80
C SER A 326 -10.63 -9.33 30.27
N PHE A 327 -9.40 -8.96 30.64
CA PHE A 327 -8.81 -8.64 31.95
C PHE A 327 -7.80 -9.59 32.60
N GLU A 328 -6.61 -9.00 32.73
CA GLU A 328 -5.42 -9.31 33.53
C GLU A 328 -5.73 -9.80 34.95
N ILE A 329 -4.81 -10.60 35.52
CA ILE A 329 -3.88 -10.17 36.57
C ILE A 329 -2.89 -11.32 36.83
N ASP A 330 -1.60 -11.02 36.65
CA ASP A 330 -0.48 -11.80 37.15
C ASP A 330 -0.50 -11.80 38.68
N GLU A 331 -0.42 -12.97 39.32
CA GLU A 331 0.27 -13.05 40.62
C GLU A 331 1.04 -14.36 40.82
N ILE A 332 2.32 -14.14 41.10
CA ILE A 332 3.44 -15.03 41.32
C ILE A 332 3.19 -16.00 42.47
N ASN A 333 3.47 -17.28 42.26
CA ASN A 333 3.77 -18.21 43.35
C ASN A 333 5.13 -18.86 43.10
N ASN A 334 6.15 -18.42 43.84
CA ASN A 334 7.41 -19.14 43.96
C ASN A 334 7.79 -19.29 45.43
N THR A 335 7.49 -20.47 45.94
CA THR A 335 8.31 -21.37 46.78
C THR A 335 9.43 -20.78 47.65
N LYS A 336 9.23 -20.92 48.98
CA LYS A 336 10.19 -21.39 50.01
C LYS A 336 11.67 -21.42 49.63
N LEU A 337 12.47 -20.50 50.19
CA LEU A 337 13.49 -20.69 51.25
C LEU A 337 14.40 -19.46 51.32
#